data_AF-A0A3N2MKU7-F1
#
_entry.id   AF-A0A3N2MKU7-F1
#
_cell.length_a   1.000
_cell.length_b   1.000
_cell.length_c   1.000
_cell.angle_alpha   90.00
_cell.angle_beta   90.00
_cell.angle_gamma   90.00
#
_symmetry.space_group_name_H-M   'P 1'
#
loop_
_entity.id
_entity.type
_entity.pdbx_description
1 polymer ?
#
loop_
_entity_poly.entity_id
_entity_poly.type
_entity_poly.pdbx_seq_one_letter_code
_entity_poly.pdbx_strand_id
1 'polypeptide(L)'
;MREVFRHNRKKDNYMIQNGFLKRYDYMKMLVLILLGFMTMASCSHRVHTLVSDSSSNISLHSSKLENINLIRGLDSDSLPYIYVNGEWYPWFGARNLSDFPYDSIRDLTVRNDNYGNRAIFVEYPQSIIDSIKNIKLDYFINTDPSVIFDNGKGNPAKMIDWIKENKRLPKGYTGKTTAVVMYDVNPDGTVANVRLFKESDNGAIDQDAVRLVNSFPRFKVIYYTPWKEPIRQVIRISYNSSDDMK
;
A
#
# COMPACT_ATOMS: atom_id res chain seq x y z
N MET A 1 5.71 2.23 -43.66
CA MET A 1 4.79 3.22 -43.06
C MET A 1 5.31 3.53 -41.65
N ARG A 2 6.55 4.02 -41.53
CA ARG A 2 6.95 5.43 -41.30
C ARG A 2 6.21 6.12 -40.14
N GLU A 3 6.98 6.37 -39.07
CA GLU A 3 6.97 7.48 -38.10
C GLU A 3 5.76 8.41 -38.05
N VAL A 4 5.21 8.64 -36.84
CA VAL A 4 5.11 9.92 -36.06
C VAL A 4 4.59 9.47 -34.67
N PHE A 5 5.27 9.64 -33.53
CA PHE A 5 5.29 10.85 -32.70
C PHE A 5 6.46 10.81 -31.68
N ARG A 6 7.50 11.59 -31.97
CA ARG A 6 8.39 12.22 -30.97
C ARG A 6 7.93 13.67 -30.78
N HIS A 7 7.17 13.99 -29.72
CA HIS A 7 7.29 15.25 -28.98
C HIS A 7 6.25 15.34 -27.86
N ASN A 8 6.71 15.25 -26.60
CA ASN A 8 6.38 16.21 -25.54
C ASN A 8 7.10 15.82 -24.24
N ARG A 9 8.42 16.03 -24.24
CA ARG A 9 9.19 16.25 -23.01
C ARG A 9 8.98 17.72 -22.63
N LYS A 10 7.99 18.01 -21.78
CA LYS A 10 7.81 19.28 -21.02
C LYS A 10 6.51 19.24 -20.20
N LYS A 11 6.44 18.41 -19.14
CA LYS A 11 5.43 18.56 -18.06
C LYS A 11 5.97 18.15 -16.67
N ASP A 12 7.27 18.07 -16.50
CA ASP A 12 7.90 17.87 -15.19
C ASP A 12 8.07 19.24 -14.52
N ASN A 13 7.03 19.73 -13.84
CA ASN A 13 7.17 20.75 -12.77
C ASN A 13 5.89 21.03 -11.94
N TYR A 14 4.82 20.22 -12.02
CA TYR A 14 3.60 20.47 -11.23
C TYR A 14 3.32 19.46 -10.10
N MET A 15 4.23 18.53 -9.79
CA MET A 15 3.98 17.46 -8.79
C MET A 15 4.66 17.64 -7.43
N ILE A 16 5.06 18.86 -7.03
CA ILE A 16 5.69 19.07 -5.71
C ILE A 16 4.83 19.90 -4.74
N GLN A 17 3.71 20.52 -5.17
CA GLN A 17 2.89 21.34 -4.25
C GLN A 17 1.70 20.63 -3.58
N ASN A 18 1.37 19.38 -3.92
CA ASN A 18 0.19 18.69 -3.35
C ASN A 18 0.43 17.97 -2.00
N GLY A 19 1.60 18.13 -1.39
CA GLY A 19 1.93 17.49 -0.10
C GLY A 19 1.27 18.15 1.12
N PHE A 20 0.97 19.46 1.05
CA PHE A 20 0.47 20.22 2.20
C PHE A 20 -1.06 20.25 2.31
N LEU A 21 -1.78 20.29 1.20
CA LEU A 21 -3.25 20.20 1.18
C LEU A 21 -3.77 18.82 1.62
N LYS A 22 -3.00 17.75 1.40
CA LYS A 22 -3.35 16.40 1.84
C LYS A 22 -3.43 16.23 3.36
N ARG A 23 -2.82 17.06 4.21
CA ARG A 23 -2.93 16.84 5.67
C ARG A 23 -4.21 17.42 6.29
N TYR A 24 -4.80 18.44 5.66
CA TYR A 24 -5.96 19.14 6.22
C TYR A 24 -7.28 18.39 6.02
N ASP A 25 -7.50 17.73 4.87
CA ASP A 25 -8.71 16.94 4.65
C ASP A 25 -8.72 15.62 5.44
N TYR A 26 -7.53 15.06 5.72
CA TYR A 26 -7.38 13.83 6.52
C TYR A 26 -7.71 14.06 7.99
N MET A 27 -7.35 15.24 8.53
CA MET A 27 -7.73 15.64 9.89
C MET A 27 -9.26 15.81 10.01
N LYS A 28 -9.95 16.28 8.96
CA LYS A 28 -11.41 16.41 8.96
C LYS A 28 -12.12 15.05 8.94
N MET A 29 -11.67 14.09 8.14
CA MET A 29 -12.26 12.73 8.14
C MET A 29 -12.14 12.08 9.52
N LEU A 30 -10.96 12.17 10.14
CA LEU A 30 -10.72 11.59 11.47
C LEU A 30 -11.51 12.33 12.57
N VAL A 31 -11.61 13.66 12.48
CA VAL A 31 -12.40 14.48 13.42
C VAL A 31 -13.90 14.22 13.27
N LEU A 32 -14.42 13.98 12.06
CA LEU A 32 -15.84 13.68 11.84
C LEU A 32 -16.20 12.26 12.29
N ILE A 33 -15.34 11.27 12.04
CA ILE A 33 -15.51 9.91 12.58
C ILE A 33 -15.48 9.96 14.12
N LEU A 34 -14.57 10.73 14.73
CA LEU A 34 -14.50 10.91 16.18
C LEU A 34 -15.66 11.73 16.77
N LEU A 35 -16.20 12.72 16.04
CA LEU A 35 -17.38 13.49 16.46
C LEU A 35 -18.66 12.62 16.43
N GLY A 36 -18.77 11.69 15.49
CA GLY A 36 -19.84 10.69 15.47
C GLY A 36 -19.81 9.76 16.70
N PHE A 37 -18.63 9.41 17.22
CA PHE A 37 -18.51 8.66 18.47
C PHE A 37 -18.95 9.46 19.72
N MET A 38 -18.80 10.80 19.71
CA MET A 38 -19.18 11.66 20.84
C MET A 38 -20.70 11.94 20.93
N THR A 39 -21.39 12.02 19.80
CA THR A 39 -22.85 12.27 19.79
C THR A 39 -23.66 11.03 20.18
N MET A 40 -23.14 9.82 19.92
CA MET A 40 -23.79 8.56 20.29
C MET A 40 -23.66 8.23 21.80
N ALA A 41 -22.67 8.79 22.50
CA ALA A 41 -22.52 8.62 23.95
C ALA A 41 -23.39 9.59 24.79
N SER A 42 -23.99 10.61 24.16
CA SER A 42 -24.75 11.67 24.88
C SER A 42 -26.26 11.40 24.96
N CYS A 43 -26.74 10.30 24.38
CA CYS A 43 -28.15 9.89 24.47
C CYS A 43 -28.30 8.59 25.28
N SER A 44 -27.83 8.60 26.53
CA SER A 44 -28.38 7.71 27.55
C SER A 44 -28.17 8.28 28.95
N HIS A 45 -29.29 8.41 29.67
CA HIS A 45 -29.44 8.71 31.10
C HIS A 45 -29.32 10.16 31.58
N ARG A 46 -30.52 10.71 31.87
CA ARG A 46 -30.75 11.84 32.77
C ARG A 46 -31.07 11.27 34.16
N VAL A 47 -30.15 11.40 35.12
CA VAL A 47 -30.47 11.43 36.57
C VAL A 47 -29.60 12.49 37.23
N HIS A 48 -30.22 13.37 38.00
CA HIS A 48 -29.63 14.48 38.74
C HIS A 48 -28.61 14.04 39.79
N THR A 49 -27.47 14.74 39.93
CA THR A 49 -27.09 15.52 41.14
C THR A 49 -25.78 16.28 40.93
N LEU A 50 -25.71 17.49 41.50
CA LEU A 50 -24.56 18.39 41.57
C LEU A 50 -23.49 17.87 42.53
N VAL A 51 -22.22 17.85 42.13
CA VAL A 51 -21.06 18.21 42.97
C VAL A 51 -19.96 18.75 42.06
N SER A 52 -19.51 19.96 42.36
CA SER A 52 -18.27 20.57 41.88
C SER A 52 -17.06 19.84 42.47
N ASP A 53 -16.05 19.51 41.67
CA ASP A 53 -14.72 20.06 41.90
C ASP A 53 -13.71 19.64 40.83
N SER A 54 -12.83 20.60 40.60
CA SER A 54 -11.65 20.62 39.75
C SER A 54 -10.70 19.45 40.00
N SER A 55 -10.25 18.80 38.91
CA SER A 55 -8.84 18.50 38.60
C SER A 55 -8.71 17.21 37.76
N SER A 56 -8.52 17.35 36.45
CA SER A 56 -7.93 16.28 35.63
C SER A 56 -7.49 16.81 34.25
N ASN A 57 -6.47 17.66 34.22
CA ASN A 57 -5.74 17.99 32.98
C ASN A 57 -4.64 16.97 32.67
N ILE A 58 -4.85 15.69 32.96
CA ILE A 58 -3.92 14.61 32.62
C ILE A 58 -4.75 13.39 32.24
N SER A 59 -5.05 13.22 30.94
CA SER A 59 -5.36 11.92 30.28
C SER A 59 -5.76 12.07 28.81
N LEU A 60 -6.14 13.26 28.34
CA LEU A 60 -6.70 13.43 26.98
C LEU A 60 -5.72 13.17 25.82
N HIS A 61 -4.42 13.11 26.09
CA HIS A 61 -3.41 12.97 25.03
C HIS A 61 -3.03 11.51 24.71
N SER A 62 -3.23 10.59 25.65
CA SER A 62 -2.87 9.16 25.50
C SER A 62 -3.95 8.38 24.73
N SER A 63 -5.23 8.58 25.05
CA SER A 63 -6.35 7.91 24.38
C SER A 63 -6.51 8.30 22.90
N LYS A 64 -6.10 9.52 22.54
CA LYS A 64 -6.15 10.02 21.16
C LYS A 64 -5.11 9.34 20.26
N LEU A 65 -3.94 8.97 20.81
CA LEU A 65 -2.88 8.27 20.08
C LEU A 65 -3.18 6.78 19.92
N GLU A 66 -3.77 6.14 20.93
CA GLU A 66 -4.21 4.74 20.86
C GLU A 66 -5.29 4.53 19.79
N ASN A 67 -6.29 5.43 19.73
CA ASN A 67 -7.36 5.35 18.73
C ASN A 67 -6.87 5.58 17.29
N ILE A 68 -5.84 6.40 17.09
CA ILE A 68 -5.21 6.62 15.76
C ILE A 68 -4.46 5.37 15.30
N ASN A 69 -3.80 4.66 16.23
CA ASN A 69 -3.12 3.40 15.92
C ASN A 69 -4.11 2.25 15.71
N LEU A 70 -5.32 2.33 16.26
CA LEU A 70 -6.37 1.31 16.12
C LEU A 70 -7.03 1.30 14.72
N ILE A 71 -6.97 2.42 13.98
CA ILE A 71 -7.56 2.58 12.64
C ILE A 71 -6.52 2.38 11.54
N ARG A 72 -5.24 2.60 11.85
CA ARG A 72 -4.15 2.22 10.94
C ARG A 72 -4.09 0.71 10.91
N GLY A 73 -4.34 0.11 9.75
CA GLY A 73 -3.96 -1.29 9.51
C GLY A 73 -2.50 -1.48 9.91
N LEU A 74 -2.14 -2.71 10.30
CA LEU A 74 -0.80 -3.09 10.79
C LEU A 74 0.37 -2.70 9.84
N ASP A 75 0.08 -2.21 8.64
CA ASP A 75 1.01 -1.58 7.70
C ASP A 75 0.62 -0.09 7.51
N SER A 76 1.36 0.80 8.17
CA SER A 76 1.02 2.22 8.44
C SER A 76 0.82 3.17 7.26
N ASP A 77 0.77 2.68 6.02
CA ASP A 77 0.86 3.50 4.81
C ASP A 77 -0.42 3.49 3.95
N SER A 78 -1.40 2.65 4.30
CA SER A 78 -2.70 2.58 3.62
C SER A 78 -3.83 3.14 4.48
N LEU A 79 -4.79 3.81 3.84
CA LEU A 79 -6.07 4.14 4.48
C LEU A 79 -6.75 2.83 4.91
N PRO A 80 -7.54 2.83 6.00
CA PRO A 80 -8.32 1.65 6.37
C PRO A 80 -9.20 1.22 5.19
N TYR A 81 -9.30 -0.09 4.94
CA TYR A 81 -10.26 -0.58 3.96
C TYR A 81 -11.67 -0.30 4.46
N ILE A 82 -12.54 0.18 3.56
CA ILE A 82 -13.93 0.54 3.88
C ILE A 82 -14.86 -0.37 3.12
N TYR A 83 -15.74 -1.02 3.86
CA TYR A 83 -16.77 -1.91 3.36
C TYR A 83 -18.13 -1.23 3.50
N VAL A 84 -18.92 -1.27 2.44
CA VAL A 84 -20.26 -0.71 2.36
C VAL A 84 -21.24 -1.89 2.26
N ASN A 85 -22.08 -2.07 3.28
CA ASN A 85 -22.97 -3.24 3.43
C ASN A 85 -22.24 -4.58 3.19
N GLY A 86 -21.00 -4.69 3.68
CA GLY A 86 -20.20 -5.90 3.58
C GLY A 86 -19.41 -6.07 2.27
N GLU A 87 -19.58 -5.18 1.29
CA GLU A 87 -18.82 -5.20 0.03
C GLU A 87 -17.73 -4.11 0.03
N TRP A 88 -16.54 -4.43 -0.49
CA TRP A 88 -15.44 -3.46 -0.60
C TRP A 88 -15.48 -2.74 -1.95
N TYR A 89 -15.30 -1.43 -1.92
CA TYR A 89 -15.26 -0.58 -3.11
C TYR A 89 -13.97 0.25 -3.12
N PRO A 90 -13.06 0.06 -4.10
CA PRO A 90 -11.76 0.74 -4.12
C PRO A 90 -11.84 2.27 -4.26
N TRP A 91 -12.97 2.78 -4.77
CA TRP A 91 -13.23 4.21 -4.92
C TRP A 91 -13.90 4.84 -3.72
N PHE A 92 -14.54 4.04 -2.86
CA PHE A 92 -15.38 4.57 -1.81
C PHE A 92 -14.52 5.24 -0.74
N GLY A 93 -14.61 6.57 -0.66
CA GLY A 93 -13.83 7.40 0.24
C GLY A 93 -12.38 7.67 -0.15
N ALA A 94 -11.98 7.29 -1.37
CA ALA A 94 -10.61 7.48 -1.83
C ALA A 94 -10.31 8.91 -2.29
N ARG A 95 -11.32 9.70 -2.69
CA ARG A 95 -11.11 11.02 -3.30
C ARG A 95 -11.95 12.16 -2.75
N ASN A 96 -13.21 11.93 -2.39
CA ASN A 96 -14.05 13.01 -1.88
C ASN A 96 -14.79 12.58 -0.61
N LEU A 97 -14.79 13.45 0.39
CA LEU A 97 -15.57 13.24 1.61
C LEU A 97 -17.07 13.20 1.31
N SER A 98 -17.52 13.84 0.21
CA SER A 98 -18.91 13.77 -0.24
C SER A 98 -19.32 12.41 -0.82
N ASP A 99 -18.36 11.51 -1.08
CA ASP A 99 -18.67 10.14 -1.54
C ASP A 99 -19.35 9.33 -0.42
N PHE A 100 -19.28 9.79 0.83
CA PHE A 100 -19.98 9.23 1.97
C PHE A 100 -21.25 10.03 2.27
N PRO A 101 -22.44 9.46 2.07
CA PRO A 101 -23.69 10.08 2.51
C PRO A 101 -23.85 9.94 4.04
N TYR A 102 -23.04 10.64 4.83
CA TYR A 102 -22.92 10.43 6.30
C TYR A 102 -24.25 10.43 7.04
N ASP A 103 -25.17 11.33 6.70
CA ASP A 103 -26.48 11.45 7.35
C ASP A 103 -27.38 10.23 7.14
N SER A 104 -27.02 9.36 6.20
CA SER A 104 -27.74 8.12 5.87
C SER A 104 -27.08 6.87 6.46
N ILE A 105 -25.99 6.98 7.23
CA ILE A 105 -25.35 5.84 7.88
C ILE A 105 -26.30 5.25 8.92
N ARG A 106 -26.59 3.95 8.81
CA ARG A 106 -27.37 3.19 9.79
C ARG A 106 -26.51 2.64 10.92
N ASP A 107 -25.34 2.13 10.56
CA ASP A 107 -24.37 1.58 11.48
C ASP A 107 -22.94 1.79 10.96
N LEU A 108 -22.00 1.89 11.88
CA LEU A 108 -20.58 1.98 11.59
C LEU A 108 -19.80 1.19 12.63
N THR A 109 -19.09 0.16 12.18
CA THR A 109 -18.28 -0.68 13.04
C THR A 109 -16.84 -0.80 12.54
N VAL A 110 -15.91 -1.00 13.47
CA VAL A 110 -14.52 -1.29 13.15
C VAL A 110 -14.23 -2.72 13.61
N ARG A 111 -13.89 -3.58 12.66
CA ARG A 111 -13.60 -5.00 12.90
C ARG A 111 -12.57 -5.51 11.91
N ASN A 112 -12.11 -6.74 12.10
CA ASN A 112 -11.26 -7.37 11.11
C ASN A 112 -12.12 -7.84 9.93
N ASP A 113 -11.62 -7.65 8.71
CA ASP A 113 -12.19 -8.23 7.51
C ASP A 113 -11.82 -9.72 7.38
N ASN A 114 -12.30 -10.36 6.31
CA ASN A 114 -12.02 -11.78 6.05
C ASN A 114 -10.56 -12.07 5.68
N TYR A 115 -9.74 -11.03 5.53
CA TYR A 115 -8.31 -11.11 5.23
C TYR A 115 -7.45 -10.76 6.45
N GLY A 116 -8.07 -10.51 7.60
CA GLY A 116 -7.40 -10.16 8.84
C GLY A 116 -6.98 -8.68 8.94
N ASN A 117 -7.37 -7.83 7.98
CA ASN A 117 -7.10 -6.40 8.08
C ASN A 117 -8.11 -5.73 9.01
N ARG A 118 -7.64 -4.76 9.80
CA ARG A 118 -8.53 -3.88 10.55
C ARG A 118 -9.21 -2.90 9.59
N ALA A 119 -10.53 -2.98 9.48
CA ALA A 119 -11.32 -2.27 8.46
C ALA A 119 -12.57 -1.60 9.06
N ILE A 120 -13.12 -0.64 8.33
CA ILE A 120 -14.36 0.07 8.66
C ILE A 120 -15.49 -0.58 7.86
N PHE A 121 -16.59 -0.89 8.53
CA PHE A 121 -17.81 -1.39 7.92
C PHE A 121 -18.90 -0.36 8.14
N VAL A 122 -19.48 0.11 7.05
CA VAL A 122 -20.55 1.11 7.06
C VAL A 122 -21.79 0.47 6.48
N GLU A 123 -22.91 0.63 7.19
CA GLU A 123 -24.20 0.17 6.74
C GLU A 123 -25.07 1.36 6.28
N TYR A 124 -25.66 1.21 5.10
CA TYR A 124 -26.57 2.18 4.49
C TYR A 124 -27.92 1.53 4.12
N PRO A 125 -28.99 2.33 3.98
CA PRO A 125 -30.21 1.91 3.31
C PRO A 125 -29.95 1.37 1.90
N GLN A 126 -30.74 0.38 1.47
CA GLN A 126 -30.57 -0.25 0.16
C GLN A 126 -30.62 0.75 -1.00
N SER A 127 -31.47 1.78 -0.92
CA SER A 127 -31.56 2.84 -1.94
C SER A 127 -30.24 3.59 -2.17
N ILE A 128 -29.42 3.74 -1.12
CA ILE A 128 -28.09 4.34 -1.21
C ILE A 128 -27.09 3.34 -1.79
N ILE A 129 -27.17 2.07 -1.41
CA ILE A 129 -26.33 1.00 -1.97
C ILE A 129 -26.53 0.86 -3.47
N ASP A 130 -27.77 0.88 -3.93
CA ASP A 130 -28.09 0.82 -5.36
C ASP A 130 -27.49 2.03 -6.09
N SER A 131 -27.49 3.20 -5.45
CA SER A 131 -26.84 4.40 -5.99
C SER A 131 -25.32 4.22 -6.09
N ILE A 132 -24.68 3.74 -5.03
CA ILE A 132 -23.24 3.44 -4.94
C ILE A 132 -22.82 2.45 -6.04
N LYS A 133 -23.54 1.33 -6.17
CA LYS A 133 -23.27 0.29 -7.18
C LYS A 133 -23.34 0.81 -8.62
N ASN A 134 -24.19 1.79 -8.86
CA ASN A 134 -24.42 2.36 -10.19
C ASN A 134 -23.54 3.59 -10.50
N ILE A 135 -22.64 3.99 -9.59
CA ILE A 135 -21.71 5.10 -9.84
C ILE A 135 -20.79 4.75 -11.01
N LYS A 136 -20.80 5.61 -12.03
CA LYS A 136 -19.83 5.57 -13.12
C LYS A 136 -18.63 6.41 -12.73
N LEU A 137 -17.49 5.74 -12.54
CA LEU A 137 -16.22 6.42 -12.31
C LEU A 137 -15.69 7.00 -13.61
N ASP A 138 -15.28 8.25 -13.59
CA ASP A 138 -14.58 8.94 -14.67
C ASP A 138 -13.05 8.81 -14.54
N TYR A 139 -12.57 8.03 -13.57
CA TYR A 139 -11.14 7.79 -13.33
C TYR A 139 -10.82 6.32 -13.09
N PHE A 140 -9.56 5.97 -13.38
CA PHE A 140 -8.99 4.67 -13.07
C PHE A 140 -8.40 4.65 -11.66
N ILE A 141 -8.63 3.56 -10.93
CA ILE A 141 -8.02 3.31 -9.62
C ILE A 141 -6.97 2.25 -9.79
N ASN A 142 -5.73 2.63 -9.52
CA ASN A 142 -4.66 1.66 -9.47
C ASN A 142 -4.79 0.84 -8.18
N THR A 143 -5.06 -0.45 -8.33
CA THR A 143 -5.10 -1.41 -7.23
C THR A 143 -3.88 -2.33 -7.22
N ASP A 144 -2.94 -2.12 -8.14
CA ASP A 144 -1.74 -2.94 -8.26
C ASP A 144 -0.82 -2.72 -7.05
N PRO A 145 -0.42 -3.79 -6.35
CA PRO A 145 0.41 -3.64 -5.17
C PRO A 145 1.81 -3.12 -5.54
N SER A 146 2.43 -2.43 -4.60
CA SER A 146 3.79 -1.90 -4.75
C SER A 146 4.80 -2.74 -3.98
N VAL A 147 5.91 -3.09 -4.63
CA VAL A 147 7.01 -3.86 -4.06
C VAL A 147 8.25 -2.97 -4.03
N ILE A 148 8.74 -2.67 -2.82
CA ILE A 148 9.84 -1.74 -2.60
C ILE A 148 11.02 -2.49 -1.97
N PHE A 149 12.17 -2.43 -2.64
CA PHE A 149 13.37 -3.14 -2.23
C PHE A 149 13.88 -2.71 -0.84
N ASP A 150 14.63 -3.59 -0.17
CA ASP A 150 15.36 -3.32 1.08
C ASP A 150 14.46 -2.73 2.19
N ASN A 151 13.42 -3.48 2.56
CA ASN A 151 12.43 -3.11 3.58
C ASN A 151 11.82 -1.71 3.36
N GLY A 152 11.67 -1.29 2.09
CA GLY A 152 11.12 0.01 1.75
C GLY A 152 12.13 1.16 1.75
N LYS A 153 13.42 0.91 2.02
CA LYS A 153 14.50 1.90 2.00
C LYS A 153 15.23 1.95 0.67
N GLY A 154 14.93 1.01 -0.23
CA GLY A 154 15.51 0.91 -1.55
C GLY A 154 14.66 1.53 -2.65
N ASN A 155 15.24 1.50 -3.84
CA ASN A 155 14.59 1.82 -5.10
C ASN A 155 15.20 0.91 -6.18
N PRO A 156 14.74 0.96 -7.44
CA PRO A 156 15.31 0.12 -8.50
C PRO A 156 16.82 0.28 -8.69
N ALA A 157 17.38 1.47 -8.48
CA ALA A 157 18.83 1.70 -8.58
C ALA A 157 19.60 1.00 -7.46
N LYS A 158 19.12 1.10 -6.21
CA LYS A 158 19.72 0.41 -5.06
C LYS A 158 19.68 -1.11 -5.22
N MET A 159 18.59 -1.65 -5.78
CA MET A 159 18.50 -3.07 -6.10
C MET A 159 19.55 -3.48 -7.14
N ILE A 160 19.74 -2.67 -8.18
CA ILE A 160 20.77 -2.91 -9.21
C ILE A 160 22.17 -2.86 -8.60
N ASP A 161 22.45 -1.92 -7.70
CA ASP A 161 23.76 -1.81 -7.06
C ASP A 161 24.02 -2.98 -6.10
N TRP A 162 23.03 -3.36 -5.30
CA TRP A 162 23.10 -4.59 -4.49
C TRP A 162 23.39 -5.82 -5.36
N ILE A 163 22.71 -5.94 -6.51
CA ILE A 163 22.94 -7.03 -7.46
C ILE A 163 24.38 -7.00 -7.99
N LYS A 164 24.94 -5.84 -8.34
CA LYS A 164 26.34 -5.73 -8.80
C LYS A 164 27.32 -6.14 -7.71
N GLU A 165 27.11 -5.71 -6.47
CA GLU A 165 27.98 -5.99 -5.33
C GLU A 165 27.96 -7.47 -4.92
N ASN A 166 26.85 -8.16 -5.17
CA ASN A 166 26.66 -9.54 -4.70
C ASN A 166 26.79 -10.60 -5.82
N LYS A 167 26.93 -10.18 -7.08
CA LYS A 167 27.13 -11.08 -8.23
C LYS A 167 28.42 -11.87 -8.07
N ARG A 168 28.42 -13.10 -8.58
CA ARG A 168 29.63 -13.93 -8.64
C ARG A 168 29.81 -14.41 -10.06
N LEU A 169 30.88 -13.94 -10.70
CA LEU A 169 31.27 -14.45 -12.01
C LEU A 169 32.01 -15.78 -11.86
N PRO A 170 31.78 -16.74 -12.77
CA PRO A 170 32.66 -17.89 -12.91
C PRO A 170 34.09 -17.43 -13.21
N LYS A 171 35.09 -18.03 -12.57
CA LYS A 171 36.49 -17.67 -12.76
C LYS A 171 36.88 -17.77 -14.24
N GLY A 172 37.45 -16.70 -14.78
CA GLY A 172 37.88 -16.64 -16.19
C GLY A 172 36.72 -16.47 -17.18
N TYR A 173 35.52 -16.13 -16.71
CA TYR A 173 34.40 -15.81 -17.60
C TYR A 173 34.76 -14.64 -18.52
N THR A 174 34.64 -14.86 -19.82
CA THR A 174 34.80 -13.85 -20.86
C THR A 174 33.48 -13.66 -21.60
N GLY A 175 33.06 -12.41 -21.82
CA GLY A 175 31.90 -12.10 -22.64
C GLY A 175 30.75 -11.47 -21.86
N LYS A 176 29.55 -11.55 -22.43
CA LYS A 176 28.33 -10.93 -21.89
C LYS A 176 27.14 -11.83 -22.11
N THR A 177 26.44 -12.14 -21.03
CA THR A 177 25.20 -12.90 -21.10
C THR A 177 24.16 -12.36 -20.13
N THR A 178 22.97 -12.95 -20.12
CA THR A 178 21.88 -12.50 -19.26
C THR A 178 20.97 -13.66 -18.91
N ALA A 179 20.74 -13.83 -17.61
CA ALA A 179 19.70 -14.69 -17.07
C ALA A 179 18.44 -13.86 -16.75
N VAL A 180 17.26 -14.43 -16.98
CA VAL A 180 15.99 -13.82 -16.54
C VAL A 180 15.39 -14.71 -15.47
N VAL A 181 15.18 -14.14 -14.29
CA VAL A 181 14.68 -14.85 -13.10
C VAL A 181 13.29 -14.33 -12.77
N MET A 182 12.37 -15.25 -12.53
CA MET A 182 11.04 -14.97 -12.03
C MET A 182 10.94 -15.46 -10.59
N TYR A 183 10.29 -14.67 -9.75
CA TYR A 183 10.13 -14.94 -8.33
C TYR A 183 8.85 -14.31 -7.82
N ASP A 184 8.34 -14.80 -6.71
CA ASP A 184 7.20 -14.22 -6.02
C ASP A 184 7.70 -13.48 -4.77
N VAL A 185 7.10 -12.33 -4.46
CA VAL A 185 7.30 -11.60 -3.21
C VAL A 185 6.05 -11.78 -2.36
N ASN A 186 6.20 -12.45 -1.22
CA ASN A 186 5.11 -12.72 -0.29
C ASN A 186 4.64 -11.42 0.41
N PRO A 187 3.43 -11.40 1.00
CA PRO A 187 2.94 -10.23 1.73
C PRO A 187 3.86 -9.73 2.84
N ASP A 188 4.64 -10.63 3.45
CA ASP A 188 5.61 -10.32 4.49
C ASP A 188 6.97 -9.82 3.94
N GLY A 189 7.09 -9.66 2.62
CA GLY A 189 8.28 -9.18 1.94
C GLY A 189 9.32 -10.25 1.60
N THR A 190 9.11 -11.51 1.99
CA THR A 190 10.05 -12.60 1.66
C THR A 190 9.95 -12.99 0.19
N VAL A 191 11.06 -13.47 -0.37
CA VAL A 191 11.11 -14.00 -1.73
C VAL A 191 10.83 -15.51 -1.72
N ALA A 192 10.02 -15.98 -2.67
CA ALA A 192 9.70 -17.39 -2.85
C ALA A 192 9.59 -17.76 -4.34
N ASN A 193 9.45 -19.06 -4.63
CA ASN A 193 9.20 -19.62 -5.96
C ASN A 193 10.19 -19.15 -7.06
N VAL A 194 11.45 -18.90 -6.66
CA VAL A 194 12.51 -18.42 -7.53
C VAL A 194 12.85 -19.47 -8.59
N ARG A 195 12.77 -19.09 -9.86
CA ARG A 195 13.12 -19.95 -10.99
C ARG A 195 13.61 -19.14 -12.19
N LEU A 196 14.38 -19.80 -13.05
CA LEU A 196 14.73 -19.23 -14.35
C LEU A 196 13.45 -19.12 -15.19
N PHE A 197 13.19 -17.90 -15.67
CA PHE A 197 12.18 -17.65 -16.69
C PHE A 197 12.78 -17.76 -18.09
N LYS A 198 14.06 -17.36 -18.22
CA LYS A 198 14.87 -17.60 -19.41
C LYS A 198 16.31 -17.86 -19.00
N GLU A 199 16.79 -19.03 -19.39
CA GLU A 199 18.18 -19.46 -19.21
C GLU A 199 19.13 -18.63 -20.08
N SER A 200 20.37 -18.51 -19.62
CA SER A 200 21.47 -18.01 -20.43
C SER A 200 22.12 -19.15 -21.22
N ASP A 201 23.20 -18.85 -21.92
CA ASP A 201 24.08 -19.84 -22.53
C ASP A 201 25.12 -20.42 -21.53
N ASN A 202 25.02 -20.07 -20.25
CA ASN A 202 25.97 -20.48 -19.22
C ASN A 202 25.29 -20.90 -17.91
N GLY A 203 25.30 -22.20 -17.62
CA GLY A 203 24.65 -22.77 -16.44
C GLY A 203 25.20 -22.27 -15.10
N ALA A 204 26.48 -21.88 -15.01
CA ALA A 204 27.03 -21.31 -13.77
C ALA A 204 26.50 -19.89 -13.50
N ILE A 205 26.25 -19.12 -14.57
CA ILE A 205 25.63 -17.79 -14.48
C ILE A 205 24.16 -17.90 -14.09
N ASP A 206 23.46 -18.89 -14.64
CA ASP A 206 22.07 -19.16 -14.28
C ASP A 206 21.92 -19.55 -12.81
N GLN A 207 22.83 -20.39 -12.31
CA GLN A 207 22.90 -20.73 -10.88
C GLN A 207 23.16 -19.50 -10.01
N ASP A 208 24.08 -18.61 -10.41
CA ASP A 208 24.34 -17.37 -9.66
C ASP A 208 23.13 -16.43 -9.66
N ALA A 209 22.42 -16.33 -10.80
CA ALA A 209 21.22 -15.51 -10.91
C ALA A 209 20.11 -15.96 -9.97
N VAL A 210 19.87 -17.27 -9.89
CA VAL A 210 18.90 -17.86 -8.94
C VAL A 210 19.35 -17.64 -7.49
N ARG A 211 20.65 -17.84 -7.20
CA ARG A 211 21.22 -17.58 -5.86
C ARG A 211 21.02 -16.12 -5.44
N LEU A 212 21.31 -15.16 -6.31
CA LEU A 212 21.15 -13.73 -6.06
C LEU A 212 19.72 -13.38 -5.65
N VAL A 213 18.74 -13.83 -6.43
CA VAL A 213 17.33 -13.53 -6.17
C VAL A 213 16.84 -14.20 -4.88
N ASN A 214 17.27 -15.43 -4.61
CA ASN A 214 17.01 -16.09 -3.31
C ASN A 214 17.63 -15.33 -2.12
N SER A 215 18.68 -14.55 -2.36
CA SER A 215 19.41 -13.80 -1.34
C SER A 215 18.95 -12.36 -1.20
N PHE A 216 17.89 -11.93 -1.91
CA PHE A 216 17.39 -10.57 -1.78
C PHE A 216 16.96 -10.27 -0.34
N PRO A 217 17.23 -9.04 0.15
CA PRO A 217 16.64 -8.57 1.40
C PRO A 217 15.12 -8.58 1.28
N ARG A 218 14.45 -8.67 2.43
CA ARG A 218 12.99 -8.54 2.49
C ARG A 218 12.56 -7.24 1.82
N PHE A 219 11.50 -7.32 1.04
CA PHE A 219 10.84 -6.18 0.43
C PHE A 219 9.84 -5.57 1.40
N LYS A 220 9.51 -4.29 1.21
CA LYS A 220 8.26 -3.73 1.72
C LYS A 220 7.19 -3.90 0.66
N VAL A 221 6.08 -4.52 1.03
CA VAL A 221 4.93 -4.71 0.14
C VAL A 221 3.80 -3.80 0.61
N ILE A 222 3.19 -3.08 -0.33
CA ILE A 222 2.03 -2.22 -0.07
C ILE A 222 0.88 -2.74 -0.94
N TYR A 223 -0.20 -3.18 -0.31
CA TYR A 223 -1.43 -3.56 -0.99
C TYR A 223 -2.44 -2.42 -0.95
N TYR A 224 -3.08 -2.17 -2.09
CA TYR A 224 -4.20 -1.24 -2.20
C TYR A 224 -5.56 -1.96 -2.25
N THR A 225 -5.54 -3.29 -2.05
CA THR A 225 -6.69 -4.19 -1.98
C THR A 225 -6.70 -4.92 -0.63
N PRO A 226 -7.88 -5.33 -0.11
CA PRO A 226 -7.95 -6.08 1.14
C PRO A 226 -7.28 -7.46 1.09
N TRP A 227 -7.36 -8.15 -0.05
CA TRP A 227 -6.69 -9.44 -0.24
C TRP A 227 -5.20 -9.23 -0.51
N LYS A 228 -4.37 -9.99 0.23
CA LYS A 228 -2.91 -9.96 0.13
C LYS A 228 -2.41 -11.27 -0.48
N GLU A 229 -2.01 -11.23 -1.74
CA GLU A 229 -1.48 -12.38 -2.48
C GLU A 229 0.00 -12.17 -2.85
N PRO A 230 0.82 -13.24 -2.94
CA PRO A 230 2.19 -13.12 -3.44
C PRO A 230 2.26 -12.43 -4.81
N ILE A 231 3.21 -11.51 -4.97
CA ILE A 231 3.34 -10.68 -6.16
C ILE A 231 4.45 -11.23 -7.03
N ARG A 232 4.10 -11.65 -8.25
CA ARG A 232 5.08 -12.15 -9.22
C ARG A 232 5.92 -11.02 -9.80
N GLN A 233 7.23 -11.16 -9.73
CA GLN A 233 8.22 -10.26 -10.27
C GLN A 233 9.12 -11.00 -11.28
N VAL A 234 9.64 -10.26 -12.25
CA VAL A 234 10.61 -10.76 -13.23
C VAL A 234 11.77 -9.78 -13.29
N ILE A 235 12.99 -10.29 -13.15
CA ILE A 235 14.21 -9.49 -13.22
C ILE A 235 15.18 -10.05 -14.25
N ARG A 236 15.75 -9.15 -15.04
CA ARG A 236 16.80 -9.43 -16.02
C ARG A 236 18.16 -9.11 -15.40
N ILE A 237 18.98 -10.13 -15.15
CA ILE A 237 20.32 -9.96 -14.56
C ILE A 237 21.36 -10.10 -15.68
N SER A 238 22.07 -9.01 -15.97
CA SER A 238 23.15 -9.01 -16.95
C SER A 238 24.49 -9.30 -16.28
N TYR A 239 25.30 -10.13 -16.94
CA TYR A 239 26.66 -10.47 -16.53
C TYR A 239 27.60 -10.04 -17.64
N ASN A 240 28.70 -9.41 -17.27
CA ASN A 240 29.76 -8.99 -18.19
C ASN A 240 31.11 -9.34 -17.55
N SER A 241 32.08 -9.81 -18.33
CA SER A 241 33.45 -10.07 -17.86
C SER A 241 34.13 -8.84 -17.25
N SER A 242 33.69 -7.61 -17.59
CA SER A 242 34.16 -6.40 -16.91
C SER A 242 33.73 -6.27 -15.45
N ASP A 243 32.73 -7.04 -15.00
CA ASP A 243 32.22 -6.97 -13.64
C ASP A 243 33.20 -7.61 -12.63
N ASP A 244 34.18 -8.41 -13.08
CA ASP A 244 35.21 -9.07 -12.25
C ASP A 244 36.42 -8.15 -11.94
N MET A 245 36.46 -6.93 -12.51
CA MET A 245 37.61 -6.02 -12.43
C MET A 245 37.50 -4.98 -11.28
N LYS A 246 36.74 -5.27 -10.22
CA LYS A 246 36.61 -4.40 -9.04
C LYS A 246 36.93 -5.16 -7.77
#